data_AF-A0A1F4ZDL5-F1
#
_entry.id   AF-A0A1F4ZDL5-F1
#
_cell.length_a   1.000
_cell.length_b   1.000
_cell.length_c   1.000
_cell.angle_alpha   90.00
_cell.angle_beta   90.00
_cell.angle_gamma   90.00
#
_symmetry.space_group_name_H-M   'P 1'
#
loop_
_entity.id
_entity.type
_entity.pdbx_description
1 polymer ?
#
loop_
_entity_poly.entity_id
_entity_poly.type
_entity_poly.pdbx_seq_one_letter_code
_entity_poly.pdbx_strand_id
1 'polypeptide(L)'
;MFGSDQDYNEFLSLCQRYVDEYHPEPVIPGFKSERPYLARRKQAMNLHGEVEVWAYCLMPNNFYLLVSQKTKTGMTKFMRRVLTGYVMYFNKKHKRRGGLWEGIYKALRVENMDQALSVSRYIHLRSMARTIRRFGPVEAITSSRVEDYPHSSYKIYLNGGRDTWVNCLPILKELGEGERKWRSYGEYVQDARVESKWSELL
;
A
#
# COMPACT_ATOMS: atom_id res chain seq x y z
N MET A 1 -1.93 -5.85 -14.41
CA MET A 1 -2.92 -5.20 -13.53
C MET A 1 -2.66 -3.69 -13.45
N PHE A 2 -1.42 -3.30 -13.20
CA PHE A 2 -0.96 -1.91 -13.36
C PHE A 2 -0.14 -1.86 -14.66
N GLY A 3 -0.61 -1.12 -15.66
CA GLY A 3 0.01 -1.05 -16.99
C GLY A 3 0.71 0.27 -17.29
N SER A 4 0.55 1.27 -16.42
CA SER A 4 1.08 2.62 -16.56
C SER A 4 1.20 3.29 -15.18
N ASP A 5 2.05 4.32 -15.05
CA ASP A 5 2.19 5.10 -13.80
C ASP A 5 0.86 5.66 -13.31
N GLN A 6 -0.03 6.03 -14.23
CA GLN A 6 -1.35 6.51 -13.89
C GLN A 6 -2.20 5.44 -13.16
N ASP A 7 -2.01 4.16 -13.48
CA ASP A 7 -2.72 3.07 -12.80
C ASP A 7 -2.24 2.92 -11.36
N TYR A 8 -0.92 3.00 -11.14
CA TYR A 8 -0.33 2.98 -9.81
C TYR A 8 -0.80 4.18 -8.99
N ASN A 9 -0.78 5.38 -9.58
CA ASN A 9 -1.19 6.61 -8.93
C ASN A 9 -2.68 6.61 -8.56
N GLU A 10 -3.56 6.09 -9.42
CA GLU A 10 -4.99 6.00 -9.11
C GLU A 10 -5.23 5.03 -7.94
N PHE A 11 -4.55 3.88 -7.92
CA PHE A 11 -4.69 2.93 -6.83
C PHE A 11 -4.26 3.53 -5.49
N LEU A 12 -3.12 4.21 -5.46
CA LEU A 12 -2.64 4.91 -4.27
C LEU A 12 -3.56 6.08 -3.89
N SER A 13 -4.08 6.83 -4.86
CA SER A 13 -5.05 7.91 -4.62
C SER A 13 -6.33 7.38 -3.98
N LEU A 14 -6.81 6.21 -4.40
CA LEU A 14 -7.96 5.55 -3.77
C LEU A 14 -7.65 5.15 -2.32
N CYS A 15 -6.49 4.55 -2.06
CA CYS A 15 -6.08 4.24 -0.69
C CYS A 15 -6.04 5.50 0.18
N GLN A 16 -5.35 6.54 -0.28
CA GLN A 16 -5.22 7.82 0.41
C GLN A 16 -6.59 8.46 0.68
N ARG A 17 -7.45 8.56 -0.33
CA ARG A 17 -8.78 9.17 -0.23
C ARG A 17 -9.63 8.58 0.90
N TYR A 18 -9.46 7.29 1.19
CA TYR A 18 -10.24 6.62 2.22
C TYR A 18 -9.60 6.72 3.61
N VAL A 19 -8.29 6.91 3.73
CA VAL A 19 -7.61 6.95 5.05
C VAL A 19 -7.33 8.36 5.55
N ASP A 20 -7.16 9.33 4.65
CA ASP A 20 -7.00 10.74 5.00
C ASP A 20 -8.30 11.33 5.54
N GLU A 21 -8.18 12.37 6.36
CA GLU A 21 -9.35 13.09 6.84
C GLU A 21 -10.12 13.68 5.65
N TYR A 22 -11.44 13.49 5.65
CA TYR A 22 -12.27 14.02 4.58
C TYR A 22 -12.53 15.51 4.79
N HIS A 23 -12.01 16.33 3.89
CA HIS A 23 -12.35 17.74 3.81
C HIS A 23 -13.21 17.99 2.55
N PRO A 24 -14.42 18.57 2.70
CA PRO A 24 -15.23 18.95 1.55
C PRO A 24 -14.54 20.04 0.73
N GLU A 25 -14.75 20.02 -0.59
CA GLU A 25 -14.19 21.06 -1.47
C GLU A 25 -14.73 22.44 -1.07
N PRO A 26 -13.86 23.47 -1.01
CA PRO A 26 -14.29 24.81 -0.70
C PRO A 26 -15.24 25.32 -1.79
N VAL A 27 -16.31 26.00 -1.37
CA VAL A 27 -17.24 26.63 -2.31
C VAL A 27 -16.57 27.87 -2.89
N ILE A 28 -16.17 27.79 -4.16
CA ILE A 28 -15.59 28.92 -4.88
C ILE A 28 -16.73 29.74 -5.51
N PRO A 29 -16.87 31.04 -5.17
CA PRO A 29 -17.88 31.90 -5.79
C PRO A 29 -17.78 31.89 -7.32
N GLY A 30 -18.93 31.74 -8.00
CA GLY A 30 -18.99 31.70 -9.47
C GLY A 30 -18.72 30.33 -10.10
N PHE A 31 -18.32 29.32 -9.31
CA PHE A 31 -18.15 27.94 -9.79
C PHE A 31 -19.20 27.01 -9.18
N LYS A 32 -19.58 25.96 -9.93
CA LYS A 32 -20.46 24.92 -9.39
C LYS A 32 -19.73 24.15 -8.31
N SER A 33 -20.27 24.17 -7.08
CA SER A 33 -19.79 23.34 -5.99
C SER A 33 -20.15 21.87 -6.20
N GLU A 34 -19.50 21.00 -5.41
CA GLU A 34 -19.87 19.60 -5.35
C GLU A 34 -21.34 19.44 -4.93
N ARG A 35 -22.04 18.51 -5.60
CA ARG A 35 -23.43 18.20 -5.24
C ARG A 35 -23.49 17.64 -3.81
N PRO A 36 -24.37 18.14 -2.93
CA PRO A 36 -24.38 17.76 -1.51
C PRO A 36 -24.46 16.24 -1.25
N TYR A 37 -25.18 15.49 -2.08
CA TYR A 37 -25.27 14.03 -1.93
C TYR A 37 -23.95 13.31 -2.22
N LEU A 38 -23.10 13.86 -3.11
CA LEU A 38 -21.77 13.31 -3.40
C LEU A 38 -20.84 13.56 -2.22
N ALA A 39 -20.85 14.77 -1.66
CA ALA A 39 -20.07 15.12 -0.48
C ALA A 39 -20.43 14.22 0.71
N ARG A 40 -21.73 14.07 1.00
CA ARG A 40 -22.22 13.15 2.05
C ARG A 40 -21.78 11.70 1.81
N ARG A 41 -21.82 11.24 0.56
CA ARG A 41 -21.38 9.89 0.21
C ARG A 41 -19.86 9.74 0.41
N LYS A 42 -19.05 10.70 -0.02
CA LYS A 42 -17.59 10.69 0.18
C LYS A 42 -17.24 10.64 1.66
N GLN A 43 -17.89 11.49 2.47
CA GLN A 43 -17.73 11.49 3.93
C GLN A 43 -18.10 10.15 4.56
N ALA A 44 -19.26 9.56 4.20
CA ALA A 44 -19.67 8.25 4.70
C ALA A 44 -18.76 7.09 4.21
N MET A 45 -18.08 7.28 3.09
CA MET A 45 -17.11 6.33 2.55
C MET A 45 -15.68 6.56 3.06
N ASN A 46 -15.45 7.55 3.90
CA ASN A 46 -14.16 7.75 4.55
C ASN A 46 -13.94 6.67 5.64
N LEU A 47 -12.68 6.37 5.92
CA LEU A 47 -12.19 5.39 6.91
C LEU A 47 -11.08 5.98 7.78
N HIS A 48 -10.95 7.31 7.80
CA HIS A 48 -10.02 7.98 8.70
C HIS A 48 -10.28 7.54 10.14
N GLY A 49 -9.22 7.18 10.85
CA GLY A 49 -9.29 6.61 12.20
C GLY A 49 -9.79 5.15 12.28
N GLU A 50 -10.38 4.57 11.22
CA GLU A 50 -10.73 3.15 11.18
C GLU A 50 -9.58 2.28 10.65
N VAL A 51 -8.80 2.82 9.71
CA VAL A 51 -7.75 2.10 8.97
C VAL A 51 -6.56 3.01 8.71
N GLU A 52 -5.36 2.46 8.87
CA GLU A 52 -4.10 3.11 8.51
C GLU A 52 -3.29 2.18 7.61
N VAL A 53 -2.68 2.73 6.56
CA VAL A 53 -1.69 2.00 5.76
C VAL A 53 -0.30 2.29 6.31
N TRP A 54 0.43 1.25 6.68
CA TRP A 54 1.78 1.37 7.26
C TRP A 54 2.86 1.19 6.19
N ALA A 55 2.67 0.25 5.25
CA ALA A 55 3.60 0.05 4.14
C ALA A 55 2.89 -0.50 2.91
N TYR A 56 3.47 -0.27 1.72
CA TYR A 56 2.98 -0.84 0.47
C TYR A 56 4.11 -1.14 -0.53
N CYS A 57 3.82 -2.08 -1.43
CA CYS A 57 4.59 -2.31 -2.65
C CYS A 57 3.63 -2.79 -3.74
N LEU A 58 3.46 -1.98 -4.80
CA LEU A 58 2.62 -2.30 -5.95
C LEU A 58 3.52 -2.80 -7.08
N MET A 59 3.29 -3.99 -7.60
CA MET A 59 3.99 -4.56 -8.76
C MET A 59 3.02 -4.75 -9.93
N PRO A 60 3.48 -4.90 -11.18
CA PRO A 60 2.59 -4.96 -12.36
C PRO A 60 1.40 -5.93 -12.25
N ASN A 61 1.58 -7.05 -11.54
CA ASN A 61 0.58 -8.12 -11.42
C ASN A 61 0.11 -8.39 -9.99
N ASN A 62 0.70 -7.74 -8.97
CA ASN A 62 0.37 -8.03 -7.57
C ASN A 62 0.63 -6.81 -6.70
N PHE A 63 -0.03 -6.69 -5.57
CA PHE A 63 0.21 -5.62 -4.61
C PHE A 63 0.26 -6.17 -3.20
N TYR A 64 1.08 -5.54 -2.37
CA TYR A 64 1.21 -5.86 -0.95
C TYR A 64 0.94 -4.61 -0.13
N LEU A 65 0.16 -4.76 0.93
CA LEU A 65 -0.17 -3.71 1.89
C LEU A 65 0.04 -4.25 3.31
N LEU A 66 0.67 -3.45 4.17
CA LEU A 66 0.62 -3.61 5.62
C LEU A 66 -0.35 -2.57 6.15
N VAL A 67 -1.39 -3.02 6.83
CA VAL A 67 -2.53 -2.18 7.22
C VAL A 67 -2.88 -2.44 8.68
N SER A 68 -3.02 -1.37 9.46
CA SER A 68 -3.58 -1.41 10.80
C SER A 68 -5.07 -1.12 10.74
N GLN A 69 -5.89 -2.08 11.17
CA GLN A 69 -7.32 -1.86 11.37
C GLN A 69 -7.60 -1.52 12.84
N LYS A 70 -8.32 -0.44 13.08
CA LYS A 70 -8.77 -0.02 14.42
C LYS A 70 -10.19 -0.48 14.73
N THR A 71 -10.97 -0.78 13.69
CA THR A 71 -12.34 -1.32 13.82
C THR A 71 -12.42 -2.74 13.28
N LYS A 72 -13.37 -3.53 13.81
CA LYS A 72 -13.61 -4.92 13.40
C LYS A 72 -13.86 -5.09 11.90
N THR A 73 -14.37 -4.06 11.22
CA THR A 73 -14.75 -4.11 9.80
C THR A 73 -13.90 -3.21 8.91
N GLY A 74 -12.90 -2.52 9.46
CA GLY A 74 -12.09 -1.53 8.75
C GLY A 74 -11.43 -2.10 7.51
N MET A 75 -10.70 -3.23 7.63
CA MET A 75 -10.04 -3.88 6.50
C MET A 75 -11.03 -4.28 5.39
N THR A 76 -12.15 -4.90 5.77
CA THR A 76 -13.16 -5.35 4.80
C THR A 76 -13.77 -4.18 4.03
N LYS A 77 -14.09 -3.08 4.73
CA LYS A 77 -14.57 -1.84 4.09
C LYS A 77 -13.50 -1.24 3.17
N PHE A 78 -12.25 -1.15 3.65
CA PHE A 78 -11.13 -0.57 2.92
C PHE A 78 -10.86 -1.32 1.63
N MET A 79 -10.63 -2.63 1.70
CA MET A 79 -10.36 -3.46 0.53
C MET A 79 -11.53 -3.44 -0.45
N ARG A 80 -12.78 -3.51 0.04
CA ARG A 80 -13.95 -3.41 -0.84
C ARG A 80 -14.00 -2.08 -1.59
N ARG A 81 -13.79 -0.95 -0.91
CA ARG A 81 -13.84 0.39 -1.50
C ARG A 81 -12.71 0.60 -2.52
N VAL A 82 -11.46 0.29 -2.15
CA VAL A 82 -10.28 0.45 -3.03
C VAL A 82 -10.38 -0.45 -4.26
N LEU A 83 -10.59 -1.76 -4.07
CA LEU A 83 -10.61 -2.71 -5.18
C LEU A 83 -11.78 -2.47 -6.14
N THR A 84 -12.95 -2.06 -5.62
CA THR A 84 -14.11 -1.71 -6.46
C THR A 84 -13.85 -0.43 -7.24
N GLY A 85 -13.34 0.62 -6.58
CA GLY A 85 -13.00 1.88 -7.22
C GLY A 85 -11.98 1.69 -8.34
N TYR A 86 -10.93 0.89 -8.09
CA TYR A 86 -9.90 0.62 -9.07
C TYR A 86 -10.40 -0.19 -10.27
N VAL A 87 -11.26 -1.21 -10.06
CA VAL A 87 -11.90 -1.94 -11.17
C VAL A 87 -12.73 -1.00 -12.04
N MET A 88 -13.50 -0.11 -11.42
CA MET A 88 -14.31 0.87 -12.15
C MET A 88 -13.44 1.81 -12.99
N TYR A 89 -12.36 2.34 -12.39
CA TYR A 89 -11.38 3.16 -13.09
C TYR A 89 -10.75 2.41 -14.26
N PHE A 90 -10.20 1.21 -14.00
CA PHE A 90 -9.44 0.43 -14.96
C PHE A 90 -10.31 0.03 -16.15
N ASN A 91 -11.53 -0.46 -15.88
CA ASN A 91 -12.49 -0.80 -16.92
C ASN A 91 -12.88 0.41 -17.77
N LYS A 92 -13.09 1.58 -17.14
CA LYS A 92 -13.40 2.82 -17.86
C LYS A 92 -12.23 3.25 -18.75
N LYS A 93 -11.00 3.26 -18.23
CA LYS A 93 -9.79 3.67 -18.94
C LYS A 93 -9.47 2.74 -20.12
N HIS A 94 -9.53 1.43 -19.90
CA HIS A 94 -9.16 0.44 -20.92
C HIS A 94 -10.36 -0.05 -21.76
N LYS A 95 -11.54 0.56 -21.62
CA LYS A 95 -12.79 0.16 -22.28
C LYS A 95 -13.11 -1.34 -22.10
N ARG A 96 -12.79 -1.88 -20.93
CA ARG A 96 -13.03 -3.28 -20.54
C ARG A 96 -14.33 -3.41 -19.76
N ARG A 97 -14.80 -4.65 -19.63
CA ARG A 97 -15.93 -5.05 -18.78
C ARG A 97 -15.53 -6.29 -17.97
N GLY A 98 -16.20 -6.51 -16.86
CA GLY A 98 -15.98 -7.68 -16.00
C GLY A 98 -14.96 -7.45 -14.87
N GLY A 99 -14.56 -8.55 -14.23
CA GLY A 99 -13.61 -8.55 -13.13
C GLY A 99 -12.17 -8.23 -13.59
N LEU A 100 -11.40 -7.60 -12.69
CA LEU A 100 -9.97 -7.36 -12.86
C LEU A 100 -9.12 -8.32 -12.04
N TRP A 101 -9.60 -8.67 -10.85
CA TRP A 101 -8.91 -9.48 -9.87
C TRP A 101 -9.20 -10.97 -10.09
N GLU A 102 -8.19 -11.82 -9.93
CA GLU A 102 -8.35 -13.28 -10.03
C GLU A 102 -9.14 -13.88 -8.84
N GLY A 103 -9.29 -13.14 -7.75
CA GLY A 103 -10.04 -13.56 -6.57
C GLY A 103 -10.18 -12.46 -5.52
N ILE A 104 -10.57 -12.86 -4.32
CA ILE A 104 -10.54 -11.98 -3.14
C ILE A 104 -9.09 -11.71 -2.69
N TYR A 105 -8.90 -10.63 -1.92
CA TYR A 105 -7.62 -10.40 -1.27
C TYR A 105 -7.32 -11.50 -0.25
N LYS A 106 -6.04 -11.86 -0.14
CA LYS A 106 -5.54 -12.68 0.97
C LYS A 106 -5.12 -11.75 2.11
N ALA A 107 -5.39 -12.16 3.33
CA ALA A 107 -4.97 -11.42 4.52
C ALA A 107 -4.36 -12.37 5.54
N LEU A 108 -3.26 -11.92 6.14
CA LEU A 108 -2.57 -12.60 7.21
C LEU A 108 -2.54 -11.66 8.41
N ARG A 109 -2.97 -12.17 9.57
CA ARG A 109 -3.00 -11.37 10.79
C ARG A 109 -1.57 -11.24 11.33
N VAL A 110 -1.17 -9.99 11.56
CA VAL A 110 0.07 -9.65 12.26
C VAL A 110 -0.29 -9.44 13.73
N GLU A 111 0.37 -10.17 14.62
CA GLU A 111 -0.02 -10.23 16.05
C GLU A 111 0.75 -9.26 16.92
N ASN A 112 1.98 -8.89 16.53
CA ASN A 112 2.85 -8.01 17.30
C ASN A 112 3.72 -7.12 16.40
N MET A 113 4.40 -6.15 17.02
CA MET A 113 5.19 -5.15 16.30
C MET A 113 6.46 -5.73 15.67
N ASP A 114 7.09 -6.74 16.27
CA ASP A 114 8.21 -7.47 15.66
C ASP A 114 7.82 -8.13 14.34
N GLN A 115 6.66 -8.79 14.31
CA GLN A 115 6.09 -9.33 13.09
C GLN A 115 5.77 -8.20 12.10
N ALA A 116 5.21 -7.08 12.56
CA ALA A 116 4.91 -5.93 11.69
C ALA A 116 6.19 -5.35 11.04
N LEU A 117 7.27 -5.23 11.81
CA LEU A 117 8.58 -4.80 11.32
C LEU A 117 9.12 -5.80 10.27
N SER A 118 9.07 -7.09 10.56
CA SER A 118 9.47 -8.16 9.63
C SER A 118 8.64 -8.16 8.33
N VAL A 119 7.32 -8.00 8.44
CA VAL A 119 6.42 -7.90 7.27
C VAL A 119 6.71 -6.65 6.47
N SER A 120 6.96 -5.51 7.10
CA SER A 120 7.30 -4.26 6.38
C SER A 120 8.53 -4.45 5.49
N ARG A 121 9.58 -5.11 6.02
CA ARG A 121 10.79 -5.44 5.26
C ARG A 121 10.46 -6.37 4.10
N TYR A 122 9.70 -7.43 4.36
CA TYR A 122 9.29 -8.35 3.31
C TYR A 122 8.54 -7.63 2.17
N ILE A 123 7.59 -6.75 2.49
CA ILE A 123 6.83 -5.97 1.50
C ILE A 123 7.75 -5.12 0.64
N HIS A 124 8.69 -4.39 1.25
CA HIS A 124 9.62 -3.56 0.49
C HIS A 124 10.58 -4.40 -0.36
N LEU A 125 11.05 -5.53 0.15
CA LEU A 125 11.88 -6.47 -0.60
C LEU A 125 11.14 -7.16 -1.76
N ARG A 126 9.79 -7.18 -1.78
CA ARG A 126 9.04 -7.72 -2.94
C ARG A 126 9.27 -6.93 -4.22
N SER A 127 9.71 -5.67 -4.14
CA SER A 127 10.11 -4.89 -5.31
C SER A 127 11.37 -5.44 -6.00
N MET A 128 12.21 -6.17 -5.26
CA MET A 128 13.40 -6.84 -5.78
C MET A 128 13.02 -8.15 -6.46
N ALA A 129 13.73 -8.43 -7.54
CA ALA A 129 13.57 -9.55 -8.48
C ALA A 129 12.77 -10.78 -7.96
N ARG A 130 11.75 -11.18 -8.71
CA ARG A 130 11.23 -12.56 -8.65
C ARG A 130 11.90 -13.38 -9.74
N THR A 131 12.46 -14.54 -9.38
CA THR A 131 12.74 -15.61 -10.33
C THR A 131 11.40 -16.13 -10.87
N ILE A 132 11.08 -15.85 -12.14
CA ILE A 132 9.92 -16.45 -12.80
C ILE A 132 10.38 -17.77 -13.40
N ARG A 133 10.00 -18.89 -12.77
CA ARG A 133 10.19 -20.22 -13.32
C ARG A 133 9.10 -20.49 -14.35
N ARG A 134 9.36 -20.18 -15.61
CA ARG A 134 8.51 -20.72 -16.70
C ARG A 134 9.28 -21.64 -17.65
N PHE A 135 10.59 -21.45 -17.82
CA PHE A 135 11.49 -22.33 -18.59
C PHE A 135 12.96 -22.30 -18.09
N GLY A 136 13.16 -22.16 -16.77
CA GLY A 136 14.45 -21.83 -16.15
C GLY A 136 14.36 -20.51 -15.36
N PRO A 137 15.40 -20.10 -14.61
CA PRO A 137 15.38 -18.85 -13.86
C PRO A 137 15.46 -17.66 -14.84
N VAL A 138 14.33 -17.03 -15.13
CA VAL A 138 14.31 -15.70 -15.75
C VAL A 138 14.04 -14.70 -14.64
N GLU A 139 15.03 -13.88 -14.32
CA GLU A 139 14.85 -12.75 -13.41
C GLU A 139 14.08 -11.65 -14.14
N ALA A 140 12.80 -11.47 -13.80
CA ALA A 140 12.13 -10.22 -14.12
C ALA A 140 12.52 -9.24 -13.02
N ILE A 141 13.62 -8.50 -13.25
CA ILE A 141 14.08 -7.45 -12.35
C ILE A 141 13.11 -6.28 -12.51
N THR A 142 12.25 -6.05 -11.51
CA THR A 142 11.47 -4.80 -11.47
C THR A 142 12.36 -3.60 -11.17
N SER A 143 13.41 -3.82 -10.37
CA SER A 143 14.45 -2.84 -10.05
C SER A 143 15.73 -3.53 -9.57
N SER A 144 16.89 -2.98 -9.89
CA SER A 144 18.20 -3.46 -9.42
C SER A 144 18.47 -3.12 -7.95
N ARG A 145 17.82 -2.08 -7.42
CA ARG A 145 17.83 -1.69 -6.01
C ARG A 145 16.42 -1.46 -5.50
N VAL A 146 16.15 -1.81 -4.24
CA VAL A 146 14.86 -1.58 -3.57
C VAL A 146 14.51 -0.09 -3.61
N GLU A 147 15.54 0.74 -3.44
CA GLU A 147 15.49 2.20 -3.41
C GLU A 147 14.98 2.79 -4.72
N ASP A 148 15.26 2.16 -5.86
CA ASP A 148 14.95 2.74 -7.16
C ASP A 148 13.49 2.48 -7.57
N TYR A 149 12.82 1.53 -6.91
CA TYR A 149 11.46 1.16 -7.27
C TYR A 149 10.43 2.24 -6.87
N PRO A 150 9.74 2.89 -7.82
CA PRO A 150 8.91 4.05 -7.52
C PRO A 150 7.57 3.72 -6.85
N HIS A 151 7.04 2.51 -7.06
CA HIS A 151 5.70 2.13 -6.58
C HIS A 151 5.73 1.38 -5.25
N SER A 152 6.65 1.77 -4.37
CA SER A 152 6.78 1.25 -3.02
C SER A 152 6.93 2.38 -2.01
N SER A 153 6.41 2.17 -0.80
CA SER A 153 6.63 3.10 0.31
C SER A 153 8.07 3.11 0.82
N TYR A 154 8.98 2.28 0.28
CA TYR A 154 10.35 2.18 0.80
C TYR A 154 11.09 3.53 0.83
N LYS A 155 10.97 4.35 -0.23
CA LYS A 155 11.55 5.71 -0.25
C LYS A 155 11.01 6.60 0.88
N ILE A 156 9.73 6.44 1.22
CA ILE A 156 9.07 7.19 2.30
C ILE A 156 9.71 6.84 3.65
N TYR A 157 10.00 5.56 3.87
CA TYR A 157 10.71 5.09 5.06
C TYR A 157 12.14 5.62 5.16
N LEU A 158 12.88 5.68 4.05
CA LEU A 158 14.24 6.23 4.02
C LEU A 158 14.27 7.72 4.38
N ASN A 159 13.22 8.45 4.02
CA ASN A 159 13.05 9.87 4.36
C ASN A 159 12.45 10.09 5.76
N GLY A 160 12.27 9.05 6.56
CA GLY A 160 11.74 9.14 7.92
C GLY A 160 10.23 9.34 8.00
N GLY A 161 9.47 9.06 6.93
CA GLY A 161 8.01 9.15 6.94
C GLY A 161 7.45 10.57 6.87
N ARG A 162 8.18 11.51 6.25
CA ARG A 162 7.72 12.90 6.09
C ARG A 162 6.79 13.06 4.89
N ASP A 163 5.88 14.03 4.97
CA ASP A 163 4.99 14.50 3.89
C ASP A 163 4.23 13.37 3.18
N THR A 164 3.68 12.42 3.95
CA THR A 164 2.99 11.25 3.43
C THR A 164 1.70 10.94 4.20
N TRP A 165 0.75 10.29 3.52
CA TRP A 165 -0.43 9.69 4.12
C TRP A 165 -0.16 8.28 4.69
N VAL A 166 1.02 7.71 4.40
CA VAL A 166 1.43 6.40 4.92
C VAL A 166 1.94 6.55 6.34
N ASN A 167 1.36 5.83 7.29
CA ASN A 167 1.78 5.89 8.68
C ASN A 167 3.00 4.99 8.93
N CYS A 168 4.21 5.51 8.64
CA CYS A 168 5.47 4.78 8.86
C CYS A 168 5.89 4.76 10.33
N LEU A 169 5.34 5.64 11.17
CA LEU A 169 5.83 5.88 12.53
C LEU A 169 5.83 4.63 13.43
N PRO A 170 4.79 3.77 13.44
CA PRO A 170 4.81 2.57 14.28
C PRO A 170 6.01 1.67 13.99
N ILE A 171 6.36 1.51 12.71
CA ILE A 171 7.48 0.66 12.29
C ILE A 171 8.82 1.34 12.56
N LEU A 172 8.93 2.65 12.31
CA LEU A 172 10.17 3.39 12.57
C LEU A 172 10.47 3.50 14.07
N LYS A 173 9.43 3.64 14.91
CA LYS A 173 9.56 3.60 16.37
C LYS A 173 10.00 2.22 16.85
N GLU A 174 9.33 1.15 16.38
CA GLU A 174 9.71 -0.22 16.73
C GLU A 174 11.18 -0.53 16.40
N LEU A 175 11.69 0.03 15.30
CA LEU A 175 13.09 -0.12 14.93
C LEU A 175 14.03 0.63 15.89
N GLY A 176 13.63 1.82 16.36
CA GLY A 176 14.42 2.66 17.26
C GLY A 176 14.27 2.31 18.74
N GLU A 177 13.26 1.54 19.12
CA GLU A 177 13.04 1.07 20.48
C GLU A 177 13.84 -0.24 20.74
N GLY A 178 14.62 -0.24 21.83
CA GLY A 178 15.43 -1.39 22.28
C GLY A 178 16.90 -1.37 21.82
N GLU A 179 17.67 -2.38 22.24
CA GLU A 179 19.07 -2.59 21.82
C GLU A 179 19.16 -3.23 20.42
N ARG A 180 18.49 -2.64 19.43
CA ARG A 180 18.56 -3.12 18.05
C ARG A 180 19.84 -2.61 17.38
N LYS A 181 20.50 -3.48 16.62
CA LYS A 181 21.79 -3.17 15.98
C LYS A 181 21.70 -2.20 14.77
N TRP A 182 20.51 -1.98 14.21
CA TRP A 182 20.32 -1.17 13.00
C TRP A 182 20.04 0.27 13.34
N ARG A 183 20.75 1.20 12.69
CA ARG A 183 20.61 2.65 12.92
C ARG A 183 19.56 3.29 12.01
N SER A 184 19.17 2.60 10.96
CA SER A 184 18.16 3.07 10.00
C SER A 184 17.34 1.92 9.44
N TYR A 185 16.16 2.25 8.90
CA TYR A 185 15.31 1.28 8.24
C TYR A 185 15.97 0.66 7.00
N GLY A 186 16.79 1.44 6.29
CA GLY A 186 17.55 0.95 5.14
C GLY A 186 18.54 -0.15 5.52
N GLU A 187 19.31 0.05 6.60
CA GLU A 187 20.23 -0.97 7.12
C GLU A 187 19.49 -2.25 7.52
N TYR A 188 18.31 -2.11 8.13
CA TYR A 188 17.48 -3.25 8.51
C TYR A 188 17.00 -4.04 7.28
N VAL A 189 16.50 -3.36 6.26
CA VAL A 189 16.00 -4.01 5.04
C VAL A 189 17.13 -4.71 4.28
N GLN A 190 18.29 -4.09 4.17
CA GLN A 190 19.45 -4.62 3.43
C GLN A 190 20.23 -5.71 4.19
N ASP A 191 19.98 -5.93 5.49
CA ASP A 191 20.66 -6.98 6.26
C ASP A 191 20.26 -8.38 5.77
N ALA A 192 21.16 -9.04 5.03
CA ALA A 192 20.97 -10.38 4.48
C ALA A 192 20.82 -11.48 5.54
N ARG A 193 21.22 -11.23 6.80
CA ARG A 193 21.09 -12.20 7.91
C ARG A 193 19.66 -12.32 8.44
N VAL A 194 18.79 -11.38 8.07
CA VAL A 194 17.39 -11.42 8.48
C VAL A 194 16.62 -12.30 7.49
N GLU A 195 16.31 -13.53 7.89
CA GLU A 195 15.45 -14.41 7.09
C GLU A 195 14.01 -13.91 7.08
N SER A 196 13.39 -13.96 5.91
CA SER A 196 11.97 -13.62 5.76
C SER A 196 11.12 -14.89 5.73
N LYS A 197 10.53 -15.25 6.86
CA LYS A 197 9.58 -16.38 6.98
C LYS A 197 8.27 -16.17 6.19
N TRP A 198 8.01 -14.95 5.71
CA TRP A 198 6.77 -14.59 5.04
C TRP A 198 6.70 -14.98 3.55
N SER A 199 7.78 -15.50 2.96
CA SER A 199 7.77 -15.96 1.57
C SER A 199 6.90 -17.18 1.32
N GLU A 200 6.69 -18.00 2.34
CA GLU A 200 5.93 -19.26 2.28
C GLU A 200 4.44 -19.07 2.62
N LEU A 201 4.07 -17.91 3.19
CA LEU A 201 2.74 -17.66 3.75
C LEU A 201 1.82 -16.81 2.85
N LEU A 202 2.31 -16.25 1.74
CA LEU A 202 1.59 -15.31 0.87
C LEU A 202 1.74 -15.64 -0.62
#